data_AF-C7CH77-F1
#
_entry.id   AF-C7CH77-F1
#
_cell.length_a   1.000
_cell.length_b   1.000
_cell.length_c   1.000
_cell.angle_alpha   90.00
_cell.angle_beta   90.00
_cell.angle_gamma   90.00
#
_symmetry.space_group_name_H-M   'P 1'
#
loop_
_entity.id
_entity.type
_entity.pdbx_description
1 polymer ?
#
loop_
_entity_poly.entity_id
_entity_poly.type
_entity_poly.pdbx_seq_one_letter_code
_entity_poly.pdbx_strand_id
1 'polypeptide(L)'
;MECVTFFDQVTECDFQMLKDGGYVNQDDITNRLSWNVDHTSPYNGKFNSFKRLCDNRKLVLHGEKVILQEFPSEFLGAFVDVYVLTYLFEGSPMSAYLAKHGYRYNMLTLVDHELKPWADYCDESAIKSQYKDLIKIYDGSMNKVGHQSGKRHPLSVSWYNTQVRESTSALRTLQGSTQNYFKKVADTPAKHNAWTTFCKYQGRLKGERYTKGFVAFNCRATNEHIEKRSMAYLCNVFPNPVISQYLNGQDIKVNSDLYALSEMLQWIWRSQIRRYDPIHLFIPSERMRSLLYLWLDTRSTPELIGKLS
;
A
#
# COMPACT_ATOMS: atom_id res chain seq x y z
N MET A 1 2.80 8.95 -4.94
CA MET A 1 2.90 9.98 -3.89
C MET A 1 2.09 9.50 -2.69
N GLU A 2 2.56 9.66 -1.45
CA GLU A 2 1.68 9.47 -0.27
C GLU A 2 1.06 10.82 0.06
N CYS A 3 -0.28 10.93 -0.06
CA CYS A 3 -0.98 12.19 0.18
C CYS A 3 -1.18 12.48 1.67
N VAL A 4 -1.14 11.44 2.52
CA VAL A 4 -1.28 11.52 3.97
C VAL A 4 -0.34 10.51 4.62
N THR A 5 0.43 10.96 5.61
CA THR A 5 1.33 10.13 6.42
C THR A 5 1.25 10.51 7.89
N PHE A 6 1.74 9.66 8.79
CA PHE A 6 1.95 10.08 10.18
C PHE A 6 3.08 11.10 10.26
N PHE A 7 2.97 12.02 11.21
CA PHE A 7 4.07 12.89 11.61
C PHE A 7 4.51 12.52 13.03
N ASP A 8 5.71 11.94 13.15
CA ASP A 8 6.24 11.35 14.38
C ASP A 8 7.50 12.07 14.92
N GLN A 9 7.86 13.22 14.35
CA GLN A 9 9.04 13.98 14.77
C GLN A 9 8.84 14.81 16.05
N VAL A 10 7.61 14.90 16.55
CA VAL A 10 7.25 15.58 17.81
C VAL A 10 6.51 14.58 18.68
N THR A 11 6.99 14.40 19.92
CA THR A 11 6.34 13.50 20.87
C THR A 11 5.03 14.10 21.37
N GLU A 12 4.14 13.26 21.91
CA GLU A 12 2.89 13.74 22.52
C GLU A 12 3.15 14.76 23.64
N CYS A 13 4.17 14.52 24.47
CA CYS A 13 4.56 15.41 25.55
C CYS A 13 5.09 16.76 25.02
N ASP A 14 5.97 16.73 24.02
CA ASP A 14 6.48 17.95 23.37
C ASP A 14 5.34 18.73 22.70
N PHE A 15 4.39 18.04 22.05
CA PHE A 15 3.25 18.68 21.40
C PHE A 15 2.32 19.36 22.42
N GLN A 16 2.04 18.70 23.54
CA GLN A 16 1.22 19.29 24.60
C GLN A 16 1.91 20.53 25.19
N MET A 17 3.22 20.48 25.43
CA MET A 17 4.01 21.64 25.86
C MET A 17 3.90 22.81 24.87
N LEU A 18 3.96 22.54 23.56
CA LEU A 18 3.81 23.56 22.52
C LEU A 18 2.40 24.16 22.47
N LYS A 19 1.36 23.33 22.68
CA LYS A 19 -0.03 23.78 22.78
C LYS A 19 -0.25 24.65 24.03
N ASP A 20 0.15 24.16 25.20
CA ASP A 20 -0.03 24.87 26.48
C ASP A 20 0.76 26.18 26.52
N GLY A 21 1.93 26.21 25.87
CA GLY A 21 2.74 27.42 25.70
C GLY A 21 2.21 28.39 24.64
N GLY A 22 1.10 28.09 23.96
CA GLY A 22 0.50 28.97 22.96
C GLY A 22 1.29 29.09 21.65
N TYR A 23 2.21 28.16 21.36
CA TYR A 23 3.01 28.17 20.12
C TYR A 23 2.27 27.60 18.91
N VAL A 24 1.18 26.87 19.14
CA VAL A 24 0.43 26.16 18.09
C VAL A 24 -1.04 26.49 18.21
N ASN A 25 -1.61 27.00 17.12
CA ASN A 25 -3.06 27.14 16.96
C ASN A 25 -3.61 25.96 16.18
N GLN A 26 -4.85 25.60 16.46
CA GLN A 26 -5.61 24.57 15.74
C GLN A 26 -6.85 25.22 15.14
N ASP A 27 -7.09 25.01 13.85
CA ASP A 27 -8.29 25.47 13.17
C ASP A 27 -9.49 24.60 13.57
N ASP A 28 -10.56 25.22 14.07
CA ASP A 28 -11.71 24.49 14.64
C ASP A 28 -12.51 23.67 13.60
N ILE A 29 -12.41 24.02 12.31
CA ILE A 29 -13.18 23.38 11.24
C ILE A 29 -12.37 22.25 10.60
N THR A 30 -11.12 22.53 10.25
CA THR A 30 -10.24 21.65 9.48
C THR A 30 -9.30 20.83 10.35
N ASN A 31 -9.17 21.18 11.64
CA ASN A 31 -8.16 20.66 12.57
C ASN A 31 -6.71 20.85 12.09
N ARG A 32 -6.47 21.77 11.14
CA ARG A 32 -5.11 22.11 10.69
C ARG A 32 -4.36 22.82 11.81
N LEU A 33 -3.08 22.48 11.93
CA LEU A 33 -2.16 23.11 12.87
C LEU A 33 -1.41 24.25 12.18
N SER A 34 -1.37 25.40 12.84
CA SER A 34 -0.56 26.55 12.42
C SER A 34 0.35 26.98 13.56
N TRP A 35 1.54 27.48 13.23
CA TRP A 35 2.41 28.08 14.23
C TRP A 35 1.86 29.44 14.62
N ASN A 36 1.81 29.74 15.91
CA ASN A 36 1.32 31.02 16.38
C ASN A 36 2.36 32.11 16.11
N VAL A 37 2.01 33.05 15.23
CA VAL A 37 2.86 34.17 14.82
C VAL A 37 2.87 35.31 15.83
N ASP A 38 1.87 35.38 16.72
CA ASP A 38 1.75 36.41 17.75
C ASP A 38 2.69 36.17 18.94
N HIS A 39 3.42 35.05 18.93
CA HIS A 39 4.46 34.79 19.88
C HIS A 39 5.63 35.77 19.63
N THR A 40 5.83 36.72 20.55
CA THR A 40 6.67 37.92 20.38
C THR A 40 8.16 37.68 20.17
N SER A 41 8.64 36.44 20.33
CA SER A 41 10.04 36.05 20.11
C SER A 41 10.14 35.11 18.91
N PRO A 42 11.02 35.37 17.93
CA PRO A 42 11.21 34.50 16.78
C PRO A 42 11.75 33.14 17.25
N TYR A 43 10.89 32.12 17.19
CA TYR A 43 11.30 30.76 17.53
C TYR A 43 12.31 30.23 16.50
N ASN A 44 13.48 29.83 16.99
CA ASN A 44 14.50 29.14 16.21
C ASN A 44 15.11 28.03 17.08
N GLY A 45 14.68 26.78 16.88
CA GLY A 45 15.12 25.68 17.72
C GLY A 45 14.75 24.29 17.20
N LYS A 46 14.71 23.30 18.11
CA LYS A 46 14.48 21.88 17.82
C LYS A 46 13.23 21.62 16.96
N PHE A 47 12.18 22.42 17.12
CA PHE A 47 10.89 22.25 16.43
C PHE A 47 10.78 23.03 15.11
N ASN A 48 11.89 23.52 14.54
CA ASN A 48 11.86 24.24 13.26
C ASN A 48 11.24 23.43 12.11
N SER A 49 11.44 22.09 12.09
CA SER A 49 10.82 21.24 11.07
C SER A 49 9.29 21.22 11.21
N PHE A 50 8.80 21.07 12.44
CA PHE A 50 7.38 21.11 12.79
C PHE A 50 6.77 22.48 12.48
N LYS A 51 7.40 23.57 12.94
CA LYS A 51 7.01 24.95 12.63
C LYS A 51 6.84 25.15 11.13
N ARG A 52 7.84 24.77 10.33
CA ARG A 52 7.78 24.90 8.87
C ARG A 52 6.61 24.13 8.25
N LEU A 53 6.26 22.96 8.78
CA LEU A 53 5.12 22.19 8.26
C LEU A 53 3.78 22.81 8.68
N CYS A 54 3.67 23.37 9.88
CA CYS A 54 2.54 24.19 10.29
C CYS A 54 2.38 25.43 9.39
N ASP A 55 3.47 26.16 9.14
CA ASP A 55 3.47 27.35 8.28
C ASP A 55 3.01 27.01 6.84
N ASN A 56 3.38 25.82 6.35
CA ASN A 56 2.96 25.31 5.05
C ASN A 56 1.58 24.61 5.06
N ARG A 57 0.82 24.69 6.15
CA ARG A 57 -0.51 24.07 6.34
C ARG A 57 -0.55 22.55 6.11
N LYS A 58 0.58 21.86 6.35
CA LYS A 58 0.76 20.43 6.10
C LYS A 58 0.36 19.54 7.25
N LEU A 59 0.13 20.06 8.44
CA LEU A 59 -0.16 19.25 9.62
C LEU A 59 -1.63 19.37 10.02
N VAL A 60 -2.26 18.23 10.29
CA VAL A 60 -3.64 18.12 10.76
C VAL A 60 -3.67 17.25 12.00
N LEU A 61 -4.40 17.68 13.03
CA LEU A 61 -4.69 16.85 14.19
C LEU A 61 -5.88 15.95 13.88
N HIS A 62 -5.70 14.64 14.03
CA HIS A 62 -6.76 13.65 13.90
C HIS A 62 -7.06 13.03 15.26
N GLY A 63 -8.32 13.16 15.70
CA GLY A 63 -8.68 12.90 17.10
C GLY A 63 -7.98 13.90 18.02
N GLU A 64 -7.45 13.42 19.14
CA GLU A 64 -6.81 14.29 20.15
C GLU A 64 -5.28 14.36 20.04
N LYS A 65 -4.64 13.32 19.47
CA LYS A 65 -3.19 13.09 19.64
C LYS A 65 -2.43 12.79 18.36
N VAL A 66 -3.11 12.32 17.31
CA VAL A 66 -2.41 11.88 16.10
C VAL A 66 -2.21 13.06 15.18
N ILE A 67 -0.95 13.41 14.93
CA ILE A 67 -0.60 14.41 13.92
C ILE A 67 -0.38 13.70 12.59
N LEU A 68 -1.15 14.09 11.59
CA LEU A 68 -0.98 13.65 10.22
C LEU A 68 -0.31 14.74 9.41
N GLN A 69 0.66 14.36 8.58
CA GLN A 69 1.17 15.21 7.53
C GLN A 69 0.37 14.93 6.26
N GLU A 70 -0.28 15.96 5.74
CA GLU A 70 -1.09 15.93 4.53
C GLU A 70 -0.43 16.79 3.44
N PHE A 71 -0.41 16.30 2.21
CA PHE A 71 -0.06 17.09 1.05
C PHE A 71 -1.12 18.20 0.88
N PRO A 72 -0.77 19.49 0.80
CA PRO A 72 -1.79 20.54 0.69
C PRO A 72 -2.44 20.47 -0.69
N SER A 73 -3.76 20.32 -0.71
CA SER A 73 -4.50 19.99 -1.94
C SER A 73 -4.55 21.19 -2.89
N GLU A 74 -4.40 22.40 -2.38
CA GLU A 74 -4.36 23.66 -3.13
C GLU A 74 -3.21 23.69 -4.14
N PHE A 75 -2.12 22.93 -3.90
CA PHE A 75 -1.05 22.79 -4.88
C PHE A 75 -1.52 22.15 -6.18
N LEU A 76 -2.54 21.30 -6.15
CA LEU A 76 -3.11 20.72 -7.37
C LEU A 76 -3.76 21.80 -8.24
N GLY A 77 -4.40 22.81 -7.62
CA GLY A 77 -5.00 23.94 -8.31
C GLY A 77 -4.00 24.97 -8.85
N ALA A 78 -2.71 24.86 -8.50
CA ALA A 78 -1.67 25.72 -9.04
C ALA A 78 -1.21 25.31 -10.45
N PHE A 79 -1.60 24.11 -10.92
CA PHE A 79 -1.27 23.60 -12.24
C PHE A 79 -2.49 23.68 -13.16
N VAL A 80 -2.24 23.88 -14.46
CA VAL A 80 -3.29 23.80 -15.50
C VAL A 80 -3.78 22.36 -15.62
N ASP A 81 -2.84 21.41 -15.69
CA ASP A 81 -3.11 19.98 -15.79
C ASP A 81 -2.28 19.20 -14.78
N VAL A 82 -2.90 18.19 -14.15
CA VAL A 82 -2.23 17.23 -13.27
C VAL A 82 -2.51 15.82 -13.78
N TYR A 83 -1.44 15.12 -14.18
CA TYR A 83 -1.53 13.75 -14.67
C TYR A 83 -1.02 12.76 -13.62
N VAL A 84 -1.87 11.77 -13.29
CA VAL A 84 -1.53 10.68 -12.35
C VAL A 84 -1.52 9.37 -13.11
N LEU A 85 -0.32 8.82 -13.34
CA LEU A 85 -0.14 7.55 -14.04
C LEU A 85 -0.13 6.42 -13.02
N THR A 86 -1.21 5.66 -12.94
CA THR A 86 -1.33 4.54 -12.01
C THR A 86 -2.36 3.53 -12.49
N TYR A 87 -2.19 2.28 -12.05
CA TYR A 87 -3.15 1.21 -12.26
C TYR A 87 -4.04 1.04 -11.02
N LEU A 88 -5.31 0.69 -11.20
CA LEU A 88 -6.32 0.57 -10.13
C LEU A 88 -6.43 1.82 -9.24
N PHE A 89 -6.49 3.01 -9.86
CA PHE A 89 -6.48 4.30 -9.14
C PHE A 89 -7.56 4.40 -8.05
N GLU A 90 -8.75 3.86 -8.31
CA GLU A 90 -9.89 3.93 -7.39
C GLU A 90 -9.61 3.26 -6.02
N GLY A 91 -8.70 2.28 -5.97
CA GLY A 91 -8.27 1.64 -4.72
C GLY A 91 -7.16 2.40 -3.98
N SER A 92 -6.64 3.48 -4.57
CA SER A 92 -5.49 4.20 -4.03
C SER A 92 -5.90 5.19 -2.92
N PRO A 93 -5.02 5.47 -1.95
CA PRO A 93 -5.23 6.56 -0.98
C PRO A 93 -5.40 7.93 -1.65
N MET A 94 -4.82 8.13 -2.85
CA MET A 94 -4.94 9.37 -3.60
C MET A 94 -6.36 9.59 -4.14
N SER A 95 -7.06 8.54 -4.58
CA SER A 95 -8.47 8.64 -4.98
C SER A 95 -9.35 9.15 -3.83
N ALA A 96 -9.22 8.53 -2.64
CA ALA A 96 -9.95 8.96 -1.45
C ALA A 96 -9.57 10.38 -1.00
N TYR A 97 -8.29 10.74 -1.11
CA TYR A 97 -7.80 12.09 -0.83
C TYR A 97 -8.42 13.14 -1.79
N LEU A 98 -8.44 12.90 -3.10
CA LEU A 98 -9.05 13.83 -4.06
C LEU A 98 -10.54 14.00 -3.78
N ALA A 99 -11.26 12.89 -3.54
CA ALA A 99 -12.66 12.92 -3.21
C ALA A 99 -12.93 13.71 -1.92
N LYS A 100 -12.12 13.50 -0.87
CA LYS A 100 -12.22 14.25 0.40
C LYS A 100 -12.09 15.76 0.20
N HIS A 101 -11.22 16.20 -0.69
CA HIS A 101 -11.00 17.60 -1.00
C HIS A 101 -11.91 18.15 -2.12
N GLY A 102 -12.89 17.38 -2.57
CA GLY A 102 -13.87 17.81 -3.58
C GLY A 102 -13.33 17.90 -5.01
N TYR A 103 -12.16 17.34 -5.28
CA TYR A 103 -11.61 17.30 -6.63
C TYR A 103 -12.32 16.26 -7.50
N ARG A 104 -12.65 16.67 -8.71
CA ARG A 104 -13.11 15.78 -9.78
C ARG A 104 -11.93 15.46 -10.70
N TYR A 105 -11.92 14.27 -11.26
CA TYR A 105 -10.91 13.82 -12.20
C TYR A 105 -11.55 13.02 -13.32
N ASN A 106 -10.89 13.01 -14.48
CA ASN A 106 -11.25 12.17 -15.62
C ASN A 106 -10.29 10.98 -15.69
N MET A 107 -10.83 9.78 -15.82
CA MET A 107 -10.02 8.59 -16.07
C MET A 107 -9.73 8.49 -17.56
N LEU A 108 -8.44 8.48 -17.90
CA LEU A 108 -7.94 8.37 -19.28
C LEU A 108 -7.05 7.13 -19.41
N THR A 109 -6.95 6.61 -20.63
CA THR A 109 -6.02 5.54 -21.01
C THR A 109 -5.29 5.89 -22.30
N LEU A 110 -4.20 5.20 -22.58
CA LEU A 110 -3.42 5.36 -23.82
C LEU A 110 -3.85 4.31 -24.84
N VAL A 111 -4.29 4.76 -26.00
CA VAL A 111 -4.61 3.93 -27.18
C VAL A 111 -3.92 4.57 -28.38
N ASP A 112 -3.08 3.83 -29.08
CA ASP A 112 -2.32 4.32 -30.24
C ASP A 112 -1.60 5.65 -29.99
N HIS A 113 -0.97 5.78 -28.81
CA HIS A 113 -0.28 6.98 -28.32
C HIS A 113 -1.16 8.22 -28.09
N GLU A 114 -2.48 8.06 -28.10
CA GLU A 114 -3.44 9.11 -27.80
C GLU A 114 -4.15 8.85 -26.45
N LEU A 115 -4.44 9.93 -25.71
CA LEU A 115 -5.27 9.84 -24.52
C LEU A 115 -6.74 9.71 -24.92
N LYS A 116 -7.40 8.64 -24.47
CA LYS A 116 -8.82 8.36 -24.69
C LYS A 116 -9.57 8.21 -23.36
N PRO A 117 -10.88 8.47 -23.32
CA PRO A 117 -11.71 8.19 -22.14
C PRO A 117 -11.57 6.73 -21.73
N TRP A 118 -11.16 6.47 -20.49
CA TRP A 118 -10.91 5.10 -20.03
C TRP A 118 -12.16 4.24 -20.06
N ALA A 119 -13.34 4.80 -19.79
CA ALA A 119 -14.60 4.06 -19.76
C ALA A 119 -14.90 3.32 -21.08
N ASP A 120 -14.57 3.93 -22.21
CA ASP A 120 -14.80 3.35 -23.55
C ASP A 120 -13.75 2.29 -23.93
N TYR A 121 -12.61 2.26 -23.22
CA TYR A 121 -11.43 1.44 -23.52
C TYR A 121 -10.95 0.66 -22.29
N CYS A 122 -11.85 0.32 -21.36
CA CYS A 122 -11.53 -0.35 -20.10
C CYS A 122 -11.49 -1.88 -20.20
N ASP A 123 -11.68 -2.46 -21.39
CA ASP A 123 -11.58 -3.90 -21.61
C ASP A 123 -10.10 -4.34 -21.62
N GLU A 124 -9.74 -5.11 -20.61
CA GLU A 124 -8.41 -5.66 -20.36
C GLU A 124 -8.35 -7.17 -20.66
N SER A 125 -9.40 -7.76 -21.23
CA SER A 125 -9.51 -9.21 -21.43
C SER A 125 -8.34 -9.79 -22.23
N ALA A 126 -7.97 -9.15 -23.34
CA ALA A 126 -6.87 -9.60 -24.20
C ALA A 126 -5.53 -9.62 -23.45
N ILE A 127 -5.20 -8.52 -22.74
CA ILE A 127 -3.94 -8.41 -22.00
C ILE A 127 -3.92 -9.32 -20.77
N LYS A 128 -5.04 -9.46 -20.04
CA LYS A 128 -5.14 -10.39 -18.92
C LYS A 128 -5.05 -11.85 -19.34
N SER A 129 -5.57 -12.21 -20.52
CA SER A 129 -5.39 -13.55 -21.09
C SER A 129 -3.91 -13.88 -21.28
N GLN A 130 -3.12 -12.94 -21.80
CA GLN A 130 -1.66 -13.13 -21.92
C GLN A 130 -1.01 -13.33 -20.54
N TYR A 131 -1.40 -12.52 -19.54
CA TYR A 131 -0.85 -12.68 -18.19
C TYR A 131 -1.27 -13.98 -17.50
N LYS A 132 -2.45 -14.53 -17.78
CA LYS A 132 -2.86 -15.85 -17.26
C LYS A 132 -1.88 -16.94 -17.66
N ASP A 133 -1.37 -16.92 -18.89
CA ASP A 133 -0.41 -17.90 -19.37
C ASP A 133 0.98 -17.72 -18.76
N LEU A 134 1.34 -16.48 -18.40
CA LEU A 134 2.63 -16.14 -17.80
C LEU A 134 2.66 -16.37 -16.28
N ILE A 135 1.53 -16.29 -15.58
CA ILE A 135 1.49 -16.32 -14.11
C ILE A 135 1.12 -17.73 -13.61
N LYS A 136 2.09 -18.43 -13.03
CA LYS A 136 1.88 -19.73 -12.37
C LYS A 136 1.72 -19.55 -10.87
N ILE A 137 0.49 -19.71 -10.35
CA ILE A 137 0.20 -19.58 -8.91
C ILE A 137 0.24 -20.97 -8.27
N TYR A 138 1.01 -21.11 -7.19
CA TYR A 138 1.04 -22.34 -6.41
C TYR A 138 -0.27 -22.51 -5.60
N ASP A 139 -0.93 -23.66 -5.77
CA ASP A 139 -2.19 -24.00 -5.08
C ASP A 139 -2.14 -25.29 -4.26
N GLY A 140 -0.97 -25.64 -3.71
CA GLY A 140 -0.81 -26.85 -2.91
C GLY A 140 -0.91 -26.63 -1.39
N SER A 141 -0.62 -27.70 -0.64
CA SER A 141 -0.80 -27.78 0.81
C SER A 141 0.03 -26.78 1.63
N MET A 142 1.09 -26.19 1.07
CA MET A 142 1.88 -25.14 1.74
C MET A 142 1.09 -23.85 1.98
N ASN A 143 -0.07 -23.69 1.32
CA ASN A 143 -0.97 -22.56 1.53
C ASN A 143 -1.77 -22.64 2.86
N LYS A 144 -1.84 -23.81 3.51
CA LYS A 144 -2.68 -24.04 4.71
C LYS A 144 -2.47 -23.02 5.84
N VAL A 145 -1.25 -22.50 6.01
CA VAL A 145 -0.92 -21.50 7.04
C VAL A 145 -1.65 -20.17 6.83
N GLY A 146 -2.11 -19.88 5.61
CA GLY A 146 -2.84 -18.67 5.26
C GLY A 146 -4.32 -18.86 4.95
N HIS A 147 -4.88 -20.04 5.23
CA HIS A 147 -6.31 -20.31 5.07
C HIS A 147 -7.13 -19.58 6.11
N GLN A 148 -8.19 -18.92 5.66
CA GLN A 148 -9.09 -18.18 6.51
C GLN A 148 -9.89 -19.14 7.39
N SER A 149 -10.02 -18.80 8.67
CA SER A 149 -10.84 -19.55 9.62
C SER A 149 -11.65 -18.57 10.45
N GLY A 150 -12.97 -18.56 10.21
CA GLY A 150 -13.88 -17.56 10.76
C GLY A 150 -13.49 -16.14 10.36
N LYS A 151 -13.47 -15.23 11.34
CA LYS A 151 -13.12 -13.80 11.17
C LYS A 151 -11.62 -13.50 11.22
N ARG A 152 -10.75 -14.52 11.29
CA ARG A 152 -9.30 -14.31 11.36
C ARG A 152 -8.77 -13.96 9.98
N HIS A 153 -7.83 -13.03 9.91
CA HIS A 153 -7.11 -12.71 8.68
C HIS A 153 -5.65 -13.17 8.79
N PRO A 154 -5.33 -14.44 8.47
CA PRO A 154 -3.95 -14.91 8.42
C PRO A 154 -3.06 -14.00 7.59
N LEU A 155 -1.80 -13.91 8.02
CA LEU A 155 -0.74 -13.10 7.40
C LEU A 155 -1.00 -11.58 7.42
N SER A 156 -2.03 -11.11 8.13
CA SER A 156 -2.19 -9.68 8.45
C SER A 156 -1.19 -9.25 9.52
N VAL A 157 -0.95 -7.94 9.65
CA VAL A 157 -0.03 -7.42 10.68
C VAL A 157 -0.46 -7.83 12.10
N SER A 158 -1.76 -7.86 12.38
CA SER A 158 -2.29 -8.32 13.66
C SER A 158 -2.07 -9.82 13.85
N TRP A 159 -2.29 -10.64 12.81
CA TRP A 159 -1.98 -12.08 12.87
C TRP A 159 -0.51 -12.33 13.21
N TYR A 160 0.42 -11.62 12.55
CA TYR A 160 1.85 -11.73 12.84
C TYR A 160 2.19 -11.30 14.27
N ASN A 161 1.64 -10.18 14.76
CA ASN A 161 1.81 -9.74 16.15
C ASN A 161 1.34 -10.82 17.13
N THR A 162 0.18 -11.42 16.89
CA THR A 162 -0.35 -12.53 17.67
C THR A 162 0.59 -13.73 17.66
N GLN A 163 1.07 -14.17 16.49
CA GLN A 163 1.97 -15.33 16.41
C GLN A 163 3.30 -15.10 17.15
N VAL A 164 3.82 -13.87 17.14
CA VAL A 164 5.03 -13.53 17.90
C VAL A 164 4.75 -13.50 19.40
N ARG A 165 3.66 -12.84 19.82
CA ARG A 165 3.28 -12.74 21.24
C ARG A 165 3.02 -14.11 21.86
N GLU A 166 2.32 -14.98 21.14
CA GLU A 166 1.96 -16.33 21.58
C GLU A 166 3.02 -17.38 21.27
N SER A 167 4.12 -16.99 20.60
CA SER A 167 5.25 -17.86 20.25
C SER A 167 4.83 -19.15 19.53
N THR A 168 3.85 -19.06 18.63
CA THR A 168 3.31 -20.23 17.93
C THR A 168 4.29 -20.76 16.87
N SER A 169 4.09 -21.99 16.42
CA SER A 169 4.87 -22.59 15.33
C SER A 169 4.53 -22.04 13.93
N ALA A 170 3.50 -21.20 13.80
CA ALA A 170 2.97 -20.76 12.51
C ALA A 170 4.00 -20.02 11.64
N LEU A 171 4.85 -19.17 12.25
CA LEU A 171 5.90 -18.45 11.52
C LEU A 171 7.00 -19.40 11.02
N ARG A 172 7.33 -20.44 11.80
CA ARG A 172 8.27 -21.49 11.39
C ARG A 172 7.68 -22.31 10.23
N THR A 173 6.40 -22.65 10.30
CA THR A 173 5.68 -23.33 9.21
C THR A 173 5.65 -22.48 7.94
N LEU A 174 5.38 -21.17 8.06
CA LEU A 174 5.39 -20.25 6.92
C LEU A 174 6.77 -20.14 6.28
N GLN A 175 7.83 -20.01 7.09
CA GLN A 175 9.22 -19.98 6.62
C GLN A 175 9.58 -21.30 5.91
N GLY A 176 9.29 -22.45 6.51
CA GLY A 176 9.58 -23.77 5.93
C GLY A 176 8.81 -24.01 4.62
N SER A 177 7.54 -23.60 4.58
CA SER A 177 6.71 -23.64 3.37
C SER A 177 7.30 -22.77 2.25
N THR A 178 7.74 -21.55 2.59
CA THR A 178 8.39 -20.64 1.63
C THR A 178 9.71 -21.24 1.10
N GLN A 179 10.53 -21.82 1.97
CA GLN A 179 11.76 -22.51 1.58
C GLN A 179 11.47 -23.69 0.64
N ASN A 180 10.50 -24.53 0.98
CA ASN A 180 10.12 -25.67 0.16
C ASN A 180 9.56 -25.24 -1.20
N TYR A 181 8.76 -24.17 -1.25
CA TYR A 181 8.30 -23.58 -2.49
C TYR A 181 9.46 -23.21 -3.41
N PHE A 182 10.43 -22.41 -2.93
CA PHE A 182 11.57 -22.00 -3.75
C PHE A 182 12.50 -23.15 -4.13
N LYS A 183 12.65 -24.16 -3.26
CA LYS A 183 13.56 -25.29 -3.49
C LYS A 183 12.99 -26.39 -4.39
N LYS A 184 11.70 -26.68 -4.28
CA LYS A 184 11.10 -27.90 -4.85
C LYS A 184 10.00 -27.62 -5.86
N VAL A 185 9.31 -26.49 -5.75
CA VAL A 185 8.18 -26.16 -6.64
C VAL A 185 8.65 -25.22 -7.73
N ALA A 186 9.19 -24.07 -7.34
CA ALA A 186 9.71 -23.09 -8.28
C ALA A 186 11.09 -23.49 -8.83
N ASP A 187 11.89 -24.17 -8.01
CA ASP A 187 13.25 -24.63 -8.31
C ASP A 187 14.13 -23.60 -9.01
N THR A 188 14.10 -22.36 -8.49
CA THR A 188 14.83 -21.24 -9.07
C THR A 188 16.06 -20.86 -8.25
N PRO A 189 17.17 -20.45 -8.90
CA PRO A 189 18.36 -19.97 -8.20
C PRO A 189 18.06 -18.76 -7.33
N ALA A 190 18.77 -18.62 -6.21
CA ALA A 190 18.47 -17.60 -5.20
C ALA A 190 18.47 -16.15 -5.72
N LYS A 191 19.32 -15.85 -6.71
CA LYS A 191 19.38 -14.53 -7.36
C LYS A 191 18.07 -14.15 -8.07
N HIS A 192 17.32 -15.14 -8.55
CA HIS A 192 16.05 -14.97 -9.25
C HIS A 192 14.82 -15.02 -8.34
N ASN A 193 15.03 -15.21 -7.03
CA ASN A 193 13.93 -15.29 -6.07
C ASN A 193 13.69 -13.92 -5.43
N ALA A 194 12.42 -13.55 -5.29
CA ALA A 194 11.99 -12.41 -4.50
C ALA A 194 10.92 -12.81 -3.49
N TRP A 195 10.86 -12.11 -2.38
CA TRP A 195 9.84 -12.36 -1.37
C TRP A 195 9.53 -11.11 -0.58
N THR A 196 8.35 -11.08 0.01
CA THR A 196 7.92 -9.94 0.82
C THR A 196 7.12 -10.37 2.04
N THR A 197 7.15 -9.51 3.06
CA THR A 197 6.38 -9.55 4.29
C THR A 197 6.44 -8.13 4.90
N PHE A 198 5.82 -7.89 6.06
CA PHE A 198 6.04 -6.64 6.79
C PHE A 198 7.47 -6.60 7.32
N CYS A 199 8.19 -5.48 7.13
CA CYS A 199 9.62 -5.35 7.46
C CYS A 199 9.98 -5.82 8.88
N LYS A 200 9.11 -5.56 9.87
CA LYS A 200 9.23 -6.03 11.26
C LYS A 200 9.46 -7.54 11.40
N TYR A 201 8.94 -8.35 10.47
CA TYR A 201 9.05 -9.83 10.52
C TYR A 201 10.04 -10.41 9.51
N GLN A 202 10.72 -9.59 8.71
CA GLN A 202 11.70 -10.04 7.71
C GLN A 202 12.78 -10.94 8.35
N GLY A 203 13.32 -10.54 9.51
CA GLY A 203 14.35 -11.31 10.21
C GLY A 203 13.92 -12.72 10.61
N ARG A 204 12.62 -12.94 10.84
CA ARG A 204 12.04 -14.23 11.25
C ARG A 204 11.69 -15.13 10.07
N LEU A 205 11.46 -14.56 8.89
CA LEU A 205 11.01 -15.29 7.70
C LEU A 205 12.09 -15.48 6.64
N LYS A 206 13.23 -14.80 6.74
CA LYS A 206 14.37 -15.05 5.83
C LYS A 206 14.74 -16.53 5.84
N GLY A 207 15.08 -17.09 4.68
CA GLY A 207 15.34 -18.51 4.56
C GLY A 207 16.20 -18.85 3.36
N GLU A 208 16.72 -20.07 3.35
CA GLU A 208 17.57 -20.56 2.27
C GLU A 208 16.88 -20.40 0.91
N ARG A 209 17.66 -20.13 -0.14
CA ARG A 209 17.21 -19.80 -1.50
C ARG A 209 16.52 -18.45 -1.70
N TYR A 210 16.22 -17.67 -0.66
CA TYR A 210 15.59 -16.35 -0.86
C TYR A 210 16.04 -15.27 0.11
N THR A 211 16.98 -15.54 1.03
CA THR A 211 17.50 -14.58 2.02
C THR A 211 17.79 -13.18 1.45
N LYS A 212 18.50 -13.10 0.31
CA LYS A 212 18.90 -11.82 -0.33
C LYS A 212 17.83 -11.23 -1.26
N GLY A 213 16.68 -11.89 -1.42
CA GLY A 213 15.62 -11.49 -2.35
C GLY A 213 14.51 -10.66 -1.72
N PHE A 214 14.71 -10.06 -0.54
CA PHE A 214 13.63 -9.32 0.10
C PHE A 214 13.33 -8.03 -0.67
N VAL A 215 12.06 -7.83 -1.01
CA VAL A 215 11.55 -6.61 -1.63
C VAL A 215 10.34 -6.16 -0.82
N ALA A 216 10.39 -4.97 -0.22
CA ALA A 216 9.25 -4.46 0.55
C ALA A 216 7.98 -4.42 -0.31
N PHE A 217 6.83 -4.81 0.25
CA PHE A 217 5.58 -4.93 -0.52
C PHE A 217 5.13 -3.58 -1.10
N ASN A 218 5.44 -2.49 -0.39
CA ASN A 218 5.15 -1.11 -0.76
C ASN A 218 6.34 -0.41 -1.47
N CYS A 219 7.32 -1.17 -1.97
CA CYS A 219 8.48 -0.61 -2.65
C CYS A 219 8.06 0.21 -3.88
N ARG A 220 8.53 1.45 -4.01
CA ARG A 220 8.21 2.36 -5.13
C ARG A 220 9.43 2.57 -6.04
N ALA A 221 9.16 2.78 -7.34
CA ALA A 221 10.10 3.33 -8.32
C ALA A 221 11.50 2.68 -8.36
N THR A 222 11.60 1.37 -8.63
CA THR A 222 12.89 0.72 -8.92
C THR A 222 12.76 -0.38 -9.98
N ASN A 223 13.74 -0.45 -10.88
CA ASN A 223 13.90 -1.50 -11.89
C ASN A 223 14.83 -2.63 -11.41
N GLU A 224 15.34 -2.57 -10.18
CA GLU A 224 16.35 -3.50 -9.62
C GLU A 224 15.91 -4.96 -9.53
N HIS A 225 14.62 -5.24 -9.71
CA HIS A 225 14.04 -6.56 -9.49
C HIS A 225 13.50 -7.22 -10.76
N ILE A 226 13.76 -6.63 -11.93
CA ILE A 226 13.21 -7.12 -13.21
C ILE A 226 13.67 -8.55 -13.55
N GLU A 227 14.77 -9.04 -12.97
CA GLU A 227 15.27 -10.40 -13.18
C GLU A 227 14.65 -11.47 -12.26
N LYS A 228 13.66 -11.11 -11.44
CA LYS A 228 13.02 -12.03 -10.50
C LYS A 228 12.02 -12.91 -11.24
N ARG A 229 12.15 -14.23 -11.06
CA ARG A 229 11.36 -15.28 -11.76
C ARG A 229 10.33 -15.90 -10.85
N SER A 230 10.69 -16.11 -9.58
CA SER A 230 9.85 -16.77 -8.61
C SER A 230 9.70 -15.89 -7.38
N MET A 231 8.47 -15.78 -6.92
CA MET A 231 8.10 -14.81 -5.91
C MET A 231 7.23 -15.39 -4.81
N ALA A 232 7.39 -14.90 -3.58
CA ALA A 232 6.57 -15.27 -2.44
C ALA A 232 5.99 -14.01 -1.75
N TYR A 233 4.66 -13.86 -1.80
CA TYR A 233 3.94 -12.74 -1.20
C TYR A 233 3.34 -13.16 0.15
N LEU A 234 4.08 -12.91 1.23
CA LEU A 234 3.78 -13.45 2.57
C LEU A 234 3.04 -12.45 3.49
N CYS A 235 2.32 -11.48 2.93
CA CYS A 235 1.53 -10.54 3.71
C CYS A 235 0.10 -10.46 3.20
N ASN A 236 -0.83 -10.17 4.11
CA ASN A 236 -2.21 -9.85 3.86
C ASN A 236 -2.41 -8.37 4.24
N VAL A 237 -2.43 -7.48 3.24
CA VAL A 237 -2.24 -6.04 3.43
C VAL A 237 -3.58 -5.34 3.59
N PHE A 238 -3.69 -4.45 4.58
CA PHE A 238 -4.85 -3.59 4.79
C PHE A 238 -4.39 -2.13 4.77
N PRO A 239 -5.24 -1.19 4.33
CA PRO A 239 -5.00 0.23 4.54
C PRO A 239 -4.73 0.54 6.01
N ASN A 240 -3.93 1.56 6.28
CA ASN A 240 -3.74 2.01 7.66
C ASN A 240 -5.10 2.51 8.21
N PRO A 241 -5.62 1.99 9.34
CA PRO A 241 -6.95 2.34 9.82
C PRO A 241 -7.12 3.82 10.14
N VAL A 242 -6.09 4.47 10.70
CA VAL A 242 -6.13 5.90 11.05
C VAL A 242 -6.15 6.76 9.79
N ILE A 243 -5.29 6.46 8.82
CA ILE A 243 -5.29 7.17 7.53
C ILE A 243 -6.61 6.93 6.81
N SER A 244 -7.15 5.71 6.86
CA SER A 244 -8.44 5.39 6.26
C SER A 244 -9.57 6.16 6.92
N GLN A 245 -9.62 6.21 8.25
CA GLN A 245 -10.60 7.02 8.99
C GLN A 245 -10.47 8.51 8.68
N TYR A 246 -9.24 9.02 8.55
CA TYR A 246 -8.99 10.39 8.16
C TYR A 246 -9.47 10.69 6.74
N LEU A 247 -9.23 9.79 5.79
CA LEU A 247 -9.60 9.97 4.37
C LEU A 247 -11.09 9.69 4.10
N ASN A 248 -11.71 8.80 4.87
CA ASN A 248 -13.11 8.44 4.73
C ASN A 248 -14.00 9.56 5.30
N GLY A 249 -14.72 10.27 4.43
CA GLY A 249 -15.84 11.15 4.80
C GLY A 249 -17.18 10.39 4.85
N GLN A 250 -18.30 11.09 5.01
CA GLN A 250 -19.64 10.47 5.17
C GLN A 250 -20.02 9.51 4.01
N ASP A 251 -19.46 9.69 2.80
CA ASP A 251 -19.77 8.87 1.61
C ASP A 251 -18.53 8.28 0.89
N ILE A 252 -17.31 8.42 1.45
CA ILE A 252 -16.07 7.97 0.79
C ILE A 252 -15.50 6.80 1.57
N LYS A 253 -15.38 5.63 0.94
CA LYS A 253 -14.75 4.45 1.54
C LYS A 253 -13.57 3.98 0.69
N VAL A 254 -12.38 3.99 1.28
CA VAL A 254 -11.22 3.28 0.72
C VAL A 254 -11.57 1.80 0.60
N ASN A 255 -11.63 1.29 -0.63
CA ASN A 255 -11.84 -0.13 -0.86
C ASN A 255 -10.57 -0.92 -0.45
N SER A 256 -10.64 -1.59 0.70
CA SER A 256 -9.52 -2.32 1.29
C SER A 256 -9.02 -3.48 0.43
N ASP A 257 -9.90 -4.12 -0.33
CA ASP A 257 -9.54 -5.24 -1.21
C ASP A 257 -8.86 -4.72 -2.47
N LEU A 258 -9.38 -3.65 -3.07
CA LEU A 258 -8.77 -3.01 -4.23
C LEU A 258 -7.41 -2.40 -3.89
N TYR A 259 -7.29 -1.78 -2.71
CA TYR A 259 -6.00 -1.32 -2.18
C TYR A 259 -4.99 -2.49 -2.07
N ALA A 260 -5.39 -3.57 -1.40
CA ALA A 260 -4.51 -4.73 -1.18
C ALA A 260 -4.06 -5.36 -2.51
N LEU A 261 -4.99 -5.53 -3.45
CA LEU A 261 -4.71 -6.02 -4.79
C LEU A 261 -3.73 -5.09 -5.52
N SER A 262 -3.95 -3.77 -5.47
CA SER A 262 -3.08 -2.80 -6.15
C SER A 262 -1.63 -2.86 -5.64
N GLU A 263 -1.41 -3.03 -4.33
CA GLU A 263 -0.08 -3.17 -3.74
C GLU A 263 0.60 -4.48 -4.18
N MET A 264 -0.16 -5.58 -4.21
CA MET A 264 0.34 -6.87 -4.67
C MET A 264 0.69 -6.87 -6.16
N LEU A 265 -0.16 -6.31 -7.03
CA LEU A 265 0.10 -6.21 -8.46
C LEU A 265 1.31 -5.34 -8.75
N GLN A 266 1.42 -4.16 -8.12
CA GLN A 266 2.60 -3.31 -8.27
C GLN A 266 3.88 -4.05 -7.88
N TRP A 267 3.84 -4.86 -6.82
CA TRP A 267 4.97 -5.68 -6.39
C TRP A 267 5.29 -6.81 -7.38
N ILE A 268 4.27 -7.52 -7.88
CA ILE A 268 4.43 -8.55 -8.91
C ILE A 268 5.07 -7.97 -10.18
N TRP A 269 4.66 -6.77 -10.60
CA TRP A 269 5.20 -6.09 -11.80
C TRP A 269 6.62 -5.54 -11.64
N ARG A 270 7.25 -5.72 -10.47
CA ARG A 270 8.70 -5.51 -10.33
C ARG A 270 9.52 -6.68 -10.83
N SER A 271 8.89 -7.80 -11.13
CA SER A 271 9.54 -9.00 -11.66
C SER A 271 9.65 -9.00 -13.19
N GLN A 272 10.12 -10.12 -13.75
CA GLN A 272 10.29 -10.27 -15.19
C GLN A 272 8.98 -10.27 -15.99
N ILE A 273 7.82 -10.37 -15.34
CA ILE A 273 6.53 -10.23 -16.04
C ILE A 273 6.37 -8.90 -16.77
N ARG A 274 7.10 -7.87 -16.34
CA ARG A 274 7.17 -6.58 -17.04
C ARG A 274 7.73 -6.70 -18.47
N ARG A 275 8.51 -7.74 -18.74
CA ARG A 275 9.03 -8.09 -20.07
C ARG A 275 8.22 -9.18 -20.77
N TYR A 276 7.04 -9.52 -20.25
CA TYR A 276 6.23 -10.66 -20.70
C TYR A 276 6.92 -12.02 -20.51
N ASP A 277 7.83 -12.13 -19.54
CA ASP A 277 8.45 -13.41 -19.16
C ASP A 277 7.60 -14.13 -18.09
N PRO A 278 7.49 -15.48 -18.12
CA PRO A 278 6.69 -16.24 -17.15
C PRO A 278 7.20 -16.12 -15.71
N ILE A 279 6.31 -16.14 -14.72
CA ILE A 279 6.67 -16.09 -13.29
C ILE A 279 5.96 -17.16 -12.47
N HIS A 280 6.57 -17.50 -11.34
CA HIS A 280 5.97 -18.41 -10.34
C HIS A 280 5.62 -17.63 -9.07
N LEU A 281 4.40 -17.78 -8.56
CA LEU A 281 3.90 -17.08 -7.37
C LEU A 281 3.53 -18.05 -6.25
N PHE A 282 3.99 -17.76 -5.04
CA PHE A 282 3.51 -18.34 -3.80
C PHE A 282 2.81 -17.28 -2.97
N ILE A 283 1.49 -17.41 -2.84
CA ILE A 283 0.63 -16.48 -2.10
C ILE A 283 -0.16 -17.29 -1.07
N PRO A 284 0.41 -17.57 0.10
CA PRO A 284 -0.23 -18.42 1.10
C PRO A 284 -1.50 -17.80 1.68
N SER A 285 -1.60 -16.46 1.74
CA SER A 285 -2.83 -15.80 2.18
C SER A 285 -3.96 -16.08 1.20
N GLU A 286 -5.01 -16.75 1.68
CA GLU A 286 -6.18 -17.09 0.88
C GLU A 286 -6.87 -15.85 0.31
N ARG A 287 -7.06 -14.79 1.11
CA ARG A 287 -7.64 -13.53 0.64
C ARG A 287 -6.84 -12.96 -0.52
N MET A 288 -5.53 -12.77 -0.35
CA MET A 288 -4.68 -12.18 -1.38
C MET A 288 -4.65 -13.05 -2.65
N ARG A 289 -4.57 -14.38 -2.50
CA ARG A 289 -4.60 -15.30 -3.65
C ARG A 289 -5.92 -15.21 -4.41
N SER A 290 -7.04 -15.14 -3.69
CA SER A 290 -8.38 -14.99 -4.27
C SER A 290 -8.54 -13.66 -5.01
N LEU A 291 -8.01 -12.56 -4.46
CA LEU A 291 -8.00 -11.26 -5.13
C LEU A 291 -7.23 -11.31 -6.46
N LEU A 292 -6.09 -12.01 -6.51
CA LEU A 292 -5.32 -12.16 -7.75
C LEU A 292 -6.10 -12.98 -8.80
N TYR A 293 -6.72 -14.09 -8.40
CA TYR A 293 -7.55 -14.90 -9.29
C TYR A 293 -8.74 -14.09 -9.82
N LEU A 294 -9.46 -13.38 -8.95
CA LEU A 294 -10.58 -12.53 -9.35
C LEU A 294 -10.14 -11.44 -10.34
N TRP A 295 -8.98 -10.83 -10.13
CA TRP A 295 -8.41 -9.85 -11.05
C TRP A 295 -8.11 -10.46 -12.42
N LEU A 296 -7.52 -11.67 -12.47
CA LEU A 296 -7.26 -12.38 -13.71
C LEU A 296 -8.57 -12.76 -14.44
N ASP A 297 -9.61 -13.13 -13.70
CA ASP A 297 -10.89 -13.61 -14.26
C ASP A 297 -11.88 -12.52 -14.67
N THR A 298 -11.61 -11.27 -14.33
CA THR A 298 -12.43 -10.12 -14.72
C THR A 298 -11.89 -9.46 -15.97
N ARG A 299 -12.78 -8.99 -16.84
CA ARG A 299 -12.40 -8.33 -18.09
C ARG A 299 -11.99 -6.88 -17.90
N SER A 300 -12.39 -6.24 -16.81
CA SER A 300 -12.16 -4.81 -16.60
C SER A 300 -12.13 -4.45 -15.11
N THR A 301 -11.62 -3.26 -14.79
CA THR A 301 -11.67 -2.74 -13.41
C THR A 301 -13.11 -2.48 -12.91
N PRO A 302 -14.06 -1.96 -13.70
CA PRO A 302 -15.45 -1.82 -13.25
C PRO A 302 -16.10 -3.17 -12.89
N GLU A 303 -15.86 -4.21 -13.70
CA GLU A 303 -16.35 -5.56 -13.38
C GLU A 303 -15.73 -6.08 -12.08
N LEU A 304 -14.43 -5.88 -11.89
CA LEU A 304 -13.73 -6.25 -10.66
C LEU A 304 -14.32 -5.56 -9.44
N ILE A 305 -14.54 -4.24 -9.51
CA ILE A 305 -15.13 -3.47 -8.40
C ILE A 305 -16.54 -3.97 -8.09
N GLY A 306 -17.34 -4.25 -9.12
CA GLY A 306 -18.67 -4.82 -8.96
C GLY A 306 -18.68 -6.18 -8.24
N LYS A 307 -17.63 -7.00 -8.39
CA LYS A 307 -17.49 -8.29 -7.70
C LYS A 307 -16.87 -8.19 -6.30
N LEU A 308 -16.20 -7.09 -5.98
CA LEU A 308 -15.62 -6.81 -4.66
C LEU A 308 -16.58 -6.09 -3.70
N SER A 309 -17.69 -5.55 -4.23
CA SER A 309 -18.72 -4.81 -3.50
C SER A 309 -19.73 -5.77 -2.86
#